data_AF-A0A315QTT7-F1
#
_entry.id   AF-A0A315QTT7-F1
#
_cell.length_a   1.000
_cell.length_b   1.000
_cell.length_c   1.000
_cell.angle_alpha   90.00
_cell.angle_beta   90.00
_cell.angle_gamma   90.00
#
_symmetry.space_group_name_H-M   'P 1'
#
loop_
_entity.id
_entity.type
_entity.pdbx_description
1 polymer ?
#
loop_
_entity_poly.entity_id
_entity_poly.type
_entity_poly.pdbx_seq_one_letter_code
_entity_poly.pdbx_strand_id
1 'polypeptide(L)'
;DGYKNGVITDQRLNEALERILGLKAAVNLHKKAEKNELMPAEDILDIIGQPEHHKMAAEAADKGITLVKDSLDQLPITPGTHPRIKLYYLYGELGGIYNSDTSFRDRIITELEKAGFEVDLNEGNGREKGKIMEYRDKYDAAFVFADVRGYAQQNNYRIKWKAPMADEVPWYAAEIPTVFVSLNYTNHYIDVPMVKTFINAHGNTGEVIKQTIEKIMGKSEFKGAYNENVWCNTWEARR
;
A
#
# COMPACT_ATOMS: atom_id res chain seq x y z
N ASP A 1 -26.76 -33.57 -13.66
CA ASP A 1 -28.03 -33.49 -14.44
C ASP A 1 -27.89 -32.79 -15.78
N GLY A 2 -27.21 -31.64 -15.89
CA GLY A 2 -27.00 -30.95 -17.17
C GLY A 2 -26.38 -31.81 -18.29
N TYR A 3 -25.37 -32.62 -18.00
CA TYR A 3 -24.82 -33.60 -18.96
C TYR A 3 -25.83 -34.67 -19.36
N LYS A 4 -26.47 -35.33 -18.39
CA LYS A 4 -27.44 -36.41 -18.61
C LYS A 4 -28.66 -35.95 -19.42
N ASN A 5 -29.06 -34.70 -19.26
CA ASN A 5 -30.21 -34.11 -19.94
C ASN A 5 -29.83 -33.35 -21.24
N GLY A 6 -28.58 -33.51 -21.72
CA GLY A 6 -28.14 -32.97 -23.02
C GLY A 6 -27.76 -31.49 -23.06
N VAL A 7 -27.79 -30.77 -21.92
CA VAL A 7 -27.34 -29.36 -21.82
C VAL A 7 -25.83 -29.25 -22.04
N ILE A 8 -25.07 -30.24 -21.59
CA ILE A 8 -23.63 -30.36 -21.86
C ILE A 8 -23.44 -31.55 -22.79
N THR A 9 -22.88 -31.31 -23.98
CA THR A 9 -22.57 -32.38 -24.94
C THR A 9 -21.34 -33.18 -24.49
N ASP A 10 -21.25 -34.44 -24.94
CA ASP A 10 -20.07 -35.30 -24.75
C ASP A 10 -18.79 -34.63 -25.25
N GLN A 11 -18.85 -33.98 -26.42
CA GLN A 11 -17.72 -33.23 -26.95
C GLN A 11 -17.29 -32.13 -25.97
N ARG A 12 -18.23 -31.32 -25.46
CA ARG A 12 -17.89 -30.22 -24.56
C ARG A 12 -17.30 -30.72 -23.24
N LEU A 13 -17.81 -31.83 -22.72
CA LEU A 13 -17.28 -32.46 -21.51
C LEU A 13 -15.85 -32.97 -21.74
N ASN A 14 -15.63 -33.74 -22.82
CA ASN A 14 -14.32 -34.31 -23.14
C ASN A 14 -13.28 -33.20 -23.40
N GLU A 15 -13.64 -32.15 -24.13
CA GLU A 15 -12.74 -31.00 -24.35
C GLU A 15 -12.34 -30.28 -23.04
N ALA A 16 -13.22 -30.22 -22.04
CA ALA A 16 -12.89 -29.65 -20.73
C ALA A 16 -11.96 -30.59 -19.95
N LEU A 17 -12.25 -31.89 -19.99
CA LEU A 17 -11.45 -32.92 -19.35
C LEU A 17 -10.04 -32.98 -19.93
N GLU A 18 -9.91 -32.94 -21.26
CA GLU A 18 -8.64 -32.93 -21.97
C GLU A 18 -7.76 -31.74 -21.57
N ARG A 19 -8.33 -30.54 -21.36
CA ARG A 19 -7.56 -29.38 -20.88
C ARG A 19 -7.06 -29.58 -19.45
N ILE A 20 -7.90 -30.13 -18.57
CA ILE A 20 -7.51 -30.41 -17.17
C ILE A 20 -6.41 -31.48 -17.12
N LEU A 21 -6.60 -32.60 -17.84
CA LEU A 21 -5.64 -33.69 -17.89
C LEU A 21 -4.36 -33.27 -18.62
N GLY A 22 -4.50 -32.49 -19.69
CA GLY A 22 -3.39 -31.91 -20.44
C GLY A 22 -2.52 -31.01 -19.58
N LEU A 23 -3.11 -30.14 -18.75
CA LEU A 23 -2.34 -29.32 -17.80
C LEU A 23 -1.62 -30.19 -16.76
N LYS A 24 -2.31 -31.17 -16.16
CA LYS A 24 -1.69 -32.13 -15.22
C LYS A 24 -0.55 -32.91 -15.87
N ALA A 25 -0.69 -33.26 -17.15
CA ALA A 25 0.34 -33.94 -17.91
C ALA A 25 1.54 -33.03 -18.21
N ALA A 26 1.29 -31.78 -18.62
CA ALA A 26 2.33 -30.79 -18.92
C ALA A 26 3.24 -30.49 -17.72
N VAL A 27 2.67 -30.44 -16.51
CA VAL A 27 3.44 -30.29 -15.26
C VAL A 27 3.88 -31.61 -14.63
N ASN A 28 3.78 -32.73 -15.37
CA ASN A 28 4.20 -34.08 -14.98
C ASN A 28 3.60 -34.61 -13.66
N LEU A 29 2.42 -34.14 -13.25
CA LEU A 29 1.82 -34.55 -11.97
C LEU A 29 1.53 -36.05 -11.93
N HIS A 30 1.12 -36.65 -13.05
CA HIS A 30 0.88 -38.10 -13.16
C HIS A 30 2.16 -38.92 -12.89
N LYS A 31 3.31 -38.53 -13.46
CA LYS A 31 4.60 -39.21 -13.22
C LYS A 31 5.10 -39.02 -11.80
N LYS A 32 4.91 -37.82 -11.23
CA LYS A 32 5.27 -37.54 -9.82
C LYS A 32 4.41 -38.35 -8.87
N ALA A 33 3.11 -38.52 -9.18
CA ALA A 33 2.21 -39.36 -8.39
C ALA A 33 2.66 -40.82 -8.37
N GLU A 34 3.03 -41.40 -9.52
CA GLU A 34 3.54 -42.77 -9.62
C GLU A 34 4.80 -43.00 -8.75
N LYS A 35 5.61 -41.95 -8.56
CA LYS A 35 6.83 -41.98 -7.74
C LYS A 35 6.63 -41.51 -6.30
N ASN A 36 5.42 -41.13 -5.92
CA ASN A 36 5.11 -40.52 -4.62
C ASN A 36 5.89 -39.19 -4.34
N GLU A 37 6.14 -38.40 -5.39
CA GLU A 37 6.91 -37.14 -5.40
C GLU A 37 6.02 -35.89 -5.61
N LEU A 38 4.72 -35.98 -5.30
CA LEU A 38 3.80 -34.85 -5.48
C LEU A 38 4.09 -33.71 -4.51
N MET A 39 4.49 -34.04 -3.30
CA MET A 39 4.92 -33.08 -2.30
C MET A 39 6.45 -33.00 -2.33
N PRO A 40 7.02 -31.80 -2.41
CA PRO A 40 8.45 -31.61 -2.21
C PRO A 40 8.88 -32.12 -0.82
N ALA A 41 10.16 -32.48 -0.68
CA ALA A 41 10.74 -32.81 0.61
C ALA A 41 10.75 -31.59 1.56
N GLU A 42 10.71 -31.82 2.86
CA GLU A 42 10.60 -30.75 3.87
C GLU A 42 11.80 -29.81 3.88
N ASP A 43 12.99 -30.30 3.52
CA ASP A 43 14.23 -29.52 3.41
C ASP A 43 14.14 -28.41 2.34
N ILE A 44 13.26 -28.54 1.35
CA ILE A 44 13.00 -27.50 0.35
C ILE A 44 12.31 -26.27 0.96
N LEU A 45 11.68 -26.40 2.14
CA LEU A 45 11.06 -25.26 2.84
C LEU A 45 12.08 -24.19 3.22
N ASP A 46 13.37 -24.56 3.35
CA ASP A 46 14.47 -23.63 3.62
C ASP A 46 14.69 -22.60 2.50
N ILE A 47 14.06 -22.80 1.33
CA ILE A 47 14.04 -21.83 0.22
C ILE A 47 13.11 -20.64 0.53
N ILE A 48 12.07 -20.84 1.34
CA ILE A 48 11.08 -19.79 1.65
C ILE A 48 11.72 -18.74 2.56
N GLY A 49 11.67 -17.47 2.14
CA GLY A 49 12.23 -16.37 2.94
C GLY A 49 13.76 -16.29 2.95
N GLN A 50 14.44 -16.91 1.97
CA GLN A 50 15.89 -16.75 1.84
C GLN A 50 16.31 -15.28 1.62
N PRO A 51 17.54 -14.91 2.01
CA PRO A 51 18.06 -13.55 1.86
C PRO A 51 17.92 -13.00 0.43
N GLU A 52 18.03 -13.86 -0.58
CA GLU A 52 17.87 -13.50 -1.99
C GLU A 52 16.44 -13.03 -2.32
N HIS A 53 15.42 -13.69 -1.77
CA HIS A 53 14.03 -13.26 -1.93
C HIS A 53 13.77 -11.92 -1.26
N HIS A 54 14.35 -11.69 -0.07
CA HIS A 54 14.28 -10.39 0.61
C HIS A 54 14.99 -9.30 -0.19
N LYS A 55 16.14 -9.61 -0.79
CA LYS A 55 16.86 -8.69 -1.68
C LYS A 55 16.02 -8.35 -2.91
N MET A 56 15.40 -9.33 -3.55
CA MET A 56 14.51 -9.09 -4.69
C MET A 56 13.31 -8.21 -4.29
N ALA A 57 12.73 -8.44 -3.11
CA ALA A 57 11.64 -7.60 -2.58
C ALA A 57 12.11 -6.16 -2.31
N ALA A 58 13.30 -5.98 -1.75
CA ALA A 58 13.91 -4.67 -1.55
C ALA A 58 14.19 -3.95 -2.87
N GLU A 59 14.73 -4.64 -3.88
CA GLU A 59 14.94 -4.09 -5.21
C GLU A 59 13.63 -3.72 -5.92
N ALA A 60 12.58 -4.52 -5.73
CA ALA A 60 11.25 -4.22 -6.26
C ALA A 60 10.64 -2.97 -5.60
N ALA A 61 10.80 -2.83 -4.27
CA ALA A 61 10.37 -1.63 -3.55
C ALA A 61 11.13 -0.38 -4.03
N ASP A 62 12.46 -0.47 -4.14
CA ASP A 62 13.31 0.65 -4.55
C ASP A 62 12.93 1.19 -5.94
N LYS A 63 12.64 0.27 -6.87
CA LYS A 63 12.20 0.59 -8.24
C LYS A 63 10.73 0.99 -8.34
N GLY A 64 9.88 0.54 -7.42
CA GLY A 64 8.43 0.72 -7.48
C GLY A 64 7.93 1.99 -6.82
N ILE A 65 8.56 2.45 -5.73
CA ILE A 65 8.10 3.64 -4.99
C ILE A 65 8.21 4.88 -5.90
N THR A 66 7.07 5.54 -6.08
CA THR A 66 6.85 6.58 -7.08
C THR A 66 6.48 7.90 -6.42
N LEU A 67 7.28 8.95 -6.66
CA LEU A 67 6.88 10.32 -6.35
C LEU A 67 5.94 10.81 -7.46
N VAL A 68 4.68 11.05 -7.12
CA VAL A 68 3.68 11.51 -8.09
C VAL A 68 3.69 13.03 -8.18
N LYS A 69 3.82 13.70 -7.03
CA LYS A 69 3.75 15.14 -6.90
C LYS A 69 4.62 15.62 -5.75
N ASP A 70 5.37 16.69 -5.97
CA ASP A 70 5.98 17.53 -4.95
C ASP A 70 5.98 18.99 -5.44
N SER A 71 4.81 19.63 -5.36
CA SER A 71 4.58 20.94 -6.01
C SER A 71 5.17 22.14 -5.26
N LEU A 72 5.64 21.93 -4.02
CA LEU A 72 6.22 22.99 -3.18
C LEU A 72 7.67 22.66 -2.78
N ASP A 73 8.30 21.69 -3.43
CA ASP A 73 9.65 21.20 -3.13
C ASP A 73 9.83 20.92 -1.62
N GLN A 74 8.87 20.19 -1.04
CA GLN A 74 8.82 19.94 0.41
C GLN A 74 9.82 18.88 0.85
N LEU A 75 10.27 18.03 -0.09
CA LEU A 75 11.28 17.01 0.17
C LEU A 75 12.70 17.58 -0.06
N PRO A 76 13.70 17.14 0.72
CA PRO A 76 13.64 16.09 1.73
C PRO A 76 13.15 16.57 3.11
N ILE A 77 12.45 15.69 3.83
CA ILE A 77 12.09 15.89 5.24
C ILE A 77 12.94 14.97 6.11
N THR A 78 13.74 15.56 7.01
CA THR A 78 14.65 14.83 7.91
C THR A 78 14.45 15.24 9.37
N PRO A 79 14.83 14.40 10.35
CA PRO A 79 14.73 14.76 11.77
C PRO A 79 15.53 16.00 12.16
N GLY A 80 16.60 16.33 11.42
CA GLY A 80 17.37 17.55 11.66
C GLY A 80 16.62 18.84 11.25
N THR A 81 15.69 18.72 10.31
CA THR A 81 14.89 19.85 9.79
C THR A 81 13.47 19.90 10.34
N HIS A 82 12.85 18.74 10.51
CA HIS A 82 11.46 18.59 10.93
C HIS A 82 11.37 17.43 11.95
N PRO A 83 11.90 17.62 13.17
CA PRO A 83 11.98 16.54 14.15
C PRO A 83 10.61 16.00 14.58
N ARG A 84 9.59 16.87 14.71
CA ARG A 84 8.29 16.52 15.30
C ARG A 84 7.25 16.29 14.21
N ILE A 85 6.83 15.03 14.06
CA ILE A 85 5.90 14.60 13.01
C ILE A 85 4.54 14.28 13.60
N LYS A 86 3.48 14.91 13.06
CA LYS A 86 2.11 14.44 13.29
C LYS A 86 1.79 13.32 12.29
N LEU A 87 1.59 12.10 12.79
CA LEU A 87 1.29 10.93 11.96
C LEU A 87 -0.22 10.67 11.89
N TYR A 88 -0.74 10.64 10.68
CA TYR A 88 -2.10 10.20 10.37
C TYR A 88 -2.03 8.89 9.59
N TYR A 89 -3.00 8.01 9.86
CA TYR A 89 -3.10 6.75 9.13
C TYR A 89 -4.54 6.49 8.72
N LEU A 90 -4.72 6.09 7.47
CA LEU A 90 -6.01 5.79 6.87
C LEU A 90 -6.03 4.32 6.49
N TYR A 91 -7.16 3.66 6.70
CA TYR A 91 -7.36 2.27 6.33
C TYR A 91 -8.77 2.08 5.77
N GLY A 92 -8.95 0.98 5.04
CA GLY A 92 -10.24 0.60 4.48
C GLY A 92 -11.21 0.04 5.53
N GLU A 93 -12.11 -0.85 5.12
CA GLU A 93 -13.00 -1.53 6.07
C GLU A 93 -12.21 -2.55 6.91
N LEU A 94 -12.39 -2.51 8.23
CA LEU A 94 -11.81 -3.49 9.16
C LEU A 94 -12.63 -4.77 9.15
N GLY A 95 -11.97 -5.92 9.00
CA GLY A 95 -12.59 -7.25 8.98
C GLY A 95 -12.80 -7.81 7.57
N GLY A 96 -12.26 -9.00 7.33
CA GLY A 96 -12.28 -9.72 6.05
C GLY A 96 -11.10 -10.70 5.93
N ILE A 97 -11.03 -11.52 4.87
CA ILE A 97 -9.90 -12.47 4.65
C ILE A 97 -8.55 -11.73 4.56
N TYR A 98 -8.55 -10.47 4.08
CA TYR A 98 -7.38 -9.59 4.02
C TYR A 98 -7.22 -8.67 5.22
N ASN A 99 -7.77 -9.08 6.38
CA ASN A 99 -7.82 -8.38 7.65
C ASN A 99 -6.83 -7.21 7.68
N SER A 100 -7.32 -6.00 7.35
CA SER A 100 -6.54 -4.79 7.50
C SER A 100 -6.37 -4.59 9.00
N ASP A 101 -5.39 -5.29 9.55
CA ASP A 101 -4.95 -5.08 10.91
C ASP A 101 -4.19 -3.75 10.94
N THR A 102 -4.43 -2.97 11.98
CA THR A 102 -3.72 -1.71 12.21
C THR A 102 -2.23 -1.93 12.48
N SER A 103 -1.71 -3.17 12.48
CA SER A 103 -0.28 -3.46 12.63
C SER A 103 0.64 -2.76 11.63
N PHE A 104 0.14 -2.30 10.47
CA PHE A 104 0.94 -1.44 9.57
C PHE A 104 1.25 -0.08 10.20
N ARG A 105 0.35 0.47 11.02
CA ARG A 105 0.55 1.71 11.78
C ARG A 105 1.77 1.58 12.70
N ASP A 106 1.84 0.49 13.44
CA ASP A 106 2.93 0.27 14.39
C ASP A 106 4.28 0.09 13.68
N ARG A 107 4.28 -0.52 12.48
CA ARG A 107 5.47 -0.57 11.61
C ARG A 107 5.91 0.82 11.16
N ILE A 108 4.97 1.69 10.76
CA ILE A 108 5.29 3.07 10.37
C ILE A 108 5.92 3.84 11.52
N ILE A 109 5.31 3.77 12.71
CA ILE A 109 5.84 4.41 13.93
C ILE A 109 7.26 3.90 14.20
N THR A 110 7.43 2.58 14.22
CA THR A 110 8.74 1.95 14.47
C THR A 110 9.81 2.43 13.49
N GLU A 111 9.52 2.49 12.18
CA GLU A 111 10.49 2.91 11.18
C GLU A 111 10.76 4.43 11.21
N LEU A 112 9.77 5.26 11.54
CA LEU A 112 9.96 6.70 11.73
C LEU A 112 10.81 7.00 12.97
N GLU A 113 10.54 6.34 14.09
CA GLU A 113 11.33 6.48 15.33
C GLU A 113 12.76 5.99 15.13
N LYS A 114 12.97 4.85 14.45
CA LYS A 114 14.31 4.37 14.05
C LYS A 114 15.04 5.37 13.15
N ALA A 115 14.31 6.09 12.30
CA ALA A 115 14.88 7.14 11.46
C ALA A 115 15.24 8.40 12.26
N GLY A 116 14.75 8.55 13.50
CA GLY A 116 15.05 9.62 14.44
C GLY A 116 13.95 10.67 14.60
N PHE A 117 12.75 10.45 14.07
CA PHE A 117 11.63 11.37 14.22
C PHE A 117 10.93 11.20 15.58
N GLU A 118 10.42 12.30 16.12
CA GLU A 118 9.47 12.30 17.23
C GLU A 118 8.05 12.17 16.66
N VAL A 119 7.41 11.03 16.87
CA VAL A 119 6.12 10.70 16.25
C VAL A 119 4.97 10.92 17.23
N ASP A 120 4.07 11.85 16.90
CA ASP A 120 2.78 12.00 17.58
C ASP A 120 1.70 11.36 16.71
N LEU A 121 1.09 10.27 17.17
CA LEU A 121 0.05 9.56 16.43
C LEU A 121 -1.31 10.29 16.54
N ASN A 122 -2.05 10.37 15.43
CA ASN A 122 -3.48 10.66 15.45
C ASN A 122 -4.28 9.35 15.55
N GLU A 123 -5.02 9.17 16.64
CA GLU A 123 -5.83 7.97 16.89
C GLU A 123 -7.08 7.87 15.99
N GLY A 124 -7.43 8.92 15.24
CA GLY A 124 -8.44 8.89 14.19
C GLY A 124 -9.90 9.03 14.66
N ASN A 125 -10.11 9.29 15.95
CA ASN A 125 -11.46 9.42 16.54
C ASN A 125 -11.83 10.88 16.88
N GLY A 126 -10.92 11.82 16.60
CA GLY A 126 -11.07 13.22 16.91
C GLY A 126 -11.82 14.00 15.83
N ARG A 127 -12.61 14.99 16.27
CA ARG A 127 -13.13 16.07 15.40
C ARG A 127 -12.48 17.41 15.70
N GLU A 128 -11.78 17.50 16.83
CA GLU A 128 -11.16 18.71 17.31
C GLU A 128 -9.85 18.95 16.56
N LYS A 129 -9.82 20.00 15.75
CA LYS A 129 -8.64 20.39 14.97
C LYS A 129 -7.66 21.25 15.77
N GLY A 130 -8.09 21.77 16.93
CA GLY A 130 -7.32 22.74 17.71
C GLY A 130 -7.17 24.09 17.02
N LYS A 131 -6.31 24.94 17.56
CA LYS A 131 -5.94 26.21 16.92
C LYS A 131 -4.79 26.01 15.94
N ILE A 132 -4.87 26.66 14.79
CA ILE A 132 -3.86 26.56 13.72
C ILE A 132 -2.45 26.92 14.22
N MET A 133 -2.30 28.00 14.98
CA MET A 133 -1.00 28.44 15.48
C MET A 133 -0.39 27.43 16.44
N GLU A 134 -1.19 26.88 17.37
CA GLU A 134 -0.72 25.84 18.30
C GLU A 134 -0.29 24.57 17.57
N TYR A 135 -0.96 24.23 16.45
CA TYR A 135 -0.58 23.09 15.61
C TYR A 135 0.77 23.31 14.92
N ARG A 136 0.98 24.49 14.31
CA ARG A 136 2.24 24.87 13.66
C ARG A 136 3.41 24.92 14.65
N ASP A 137 3.17 25.39 15.87
CA ASP A 137 4.21 25.47 16.89
C ASP A 137 4.59 24.07 17.43
N LYS A 138 3.64 23.13 17.42
CA LYS A 138 3.83 21.77 17.96
C LYS A 138 4.47 20.79 16.98
N TYR A 139 4.17 20.90 15.68
CA TYR A 139 4.63 19.94 14.67
C TYR A 139 5.34 20.64 13.51
N ASP A 140 6.41 20.00 13.04
CA ASP A 140 7.21 20.52 11.94
C ASP A 140 6.72 19.97 10.59
N ALA A 141 6.19 18.74 10.55
CA ALA A 141 5.55 18.17 9.37
C ALA A 141 4.43 17.18 9.72
N ALA A 142 3.55 16.91 8.76
CA ALA A 142 2.49 15.90 8.88
C ALA A 142 2.66 14.81 7.83
N PHE A 143 2.66 13.55 8.27
CA PHE A 143 2.69 12.39 7.38
C PHE A 143 1.35 11.67 7.41
N VAL A 144 0.83 11.33 6.24
CA VAL A 144 -0.41 10.58 6.08
C VAL A 144 -0.11 9.28 5.35
N PHE A 145 -0.29 8.14 6.00
CA PHE A 145 -0.13 6.82 5.38
C PHE A 145 -1.49 6.16 5.17
N ALA A 146 -1.83 5.85 3.91
CA ALA A 146 -3.12 5.28 3.55
C ALA A 146 -2.99 3.84 3.04
N ASP A 147 -3.45 2.88 3.83
CA ASP A 147 -3.61 1.47 3.45
C ASP A 147 -5.10 1.14 3.23
N VAL A 148 -5.68 1.81 2.24
CA VAL A 148 -7.06 1.51 1.82
C VAL A 148 -7.01 0.31 0.88
N ARG A 149 -7.60 -0.80 1.33
CA ARG A 149 -7.74 -2.03 0.56
C ARG A 149 -9.21 -2.29 0.32
N GLY A 150 -9.49 -2.74 -0.90
CA GLY A 150 -10.81 -3.21 -1.24
C GLY A 150 -10.86 -4.73 -1.22
N TYR A 151 -12.04 -5.24 -0.94
CA TYR A 151 -12.35 -6.66 -1.07
C TYR A 151 -13.35 -6.88 -2.20
N ALA A 152 -13.41 -8.09 -2.74
CA ALA A 152 -14.20 -8.42 -3.94
C ALA A 152 -15.71 -8.06 -3.86
N GLN A 153 -16.23 -7.78 -2.67
CA GLN A 153 -17.63 -7.37 -2.45
C GLN A 153 -17.85 -5.84 -2.50
N GLN A 154 -16.79 -5.05 -2.62
CA GLN A 154 -16.88 -3.59 -2.58
C GLN A 154 -16.79 -2.98 -3.97
N ASN A 155 -17.69 -2.05 -4.26
CA ASN A 155 -17.71 -1.29 -5.52
C ASN A 155 -17.00 0.06 -5.41
N ASN A 156 -16.46 0.40 -4.23
CA ASN A 156 -15.88 1.70 -3.97
C ASN A 156 -14.51 1.57 -3.28
N TYR A 157 -13.51 2.26 -3.83
CA TYR A 157 -12.10 2.20 -3.44
C TYR A 157 -11.58 3.58 -3.05
N ARG A 158 -12.45 4.41 -2.45
CA ARG A 158 -12.17 5.80 -2.05
C ARG A 158 -11.75 5.87 -0.58
N ILE A 159 -11.06 6.95 -0.23
CA ILE A 159 -10.75 7.24 1.18
C ILE A 159 -12.07 7.45 1.93
N LYS A 160 -12.25 6.66 2.99
CA LYS A 160 -13.33 6.85 3.96
C LYS A 160 -12.72 7.40 5.24
N TRP A 161 -13.07 8.64 5.57
CA TRP A 161 -12.71 9.25 6.83
C TRP A 161 -13.40 8.51 7.99
N LYS A 162 -12.70 8.32 9.10
CA LYS A 162 -13.18 7.55 10.27
C LYS A 162 -14.39 8.20 10.94
N ALA A 163 -14.51 9.52 10.86
CA ALA A 163 -15.63 10.27 11.41
C ALA A 163 -16.06 11.44 10.51
N PRO A 164 -17.33 11.90 10.61
CA PRO A 164 -17.73 13.18 10.05
C PRO A 164 -16.86 14.31 10.61
N MET A 165 -16.32 15.15 9.73
CA MET A 165 -15.39 16.22 10.08
C MET A 165 -14.13 15.73 10.83
N ALA A 166 -13.67 14.51 10.54
CA ALA A 166 -12.46 13.97 11.16
C ALA A 166 -11.28 14.93 11.02
N ASP A 167 -10.48 15.01 12.08
CA ASP A 167 -9.27 15.81 12.15
C ASP A 167 -8.13 15.27 11.25
N GLU A 168 -8.26 14.03 10.77
CA GLU A 168 -7.34 13.39 9.81
C GLU A 168 -7.52 13.87 8.35
N VAL A 169 -8.62 14.56 8.02
CA VAL A 169 -8.76 15.24 6.73
C VAL A 169 -7.64 16.29 6.62
N PRO A 170 -6.81 16.32 5.56
CA PRO A 170 -5.59 17.17 5.49
C PRO A 170 -5.79 18.70 5.42
N TRP A 171 -6.52 19.30 6.36
CA TRP A 171 -6.69 20.75 6.48
C TRP A 171 -5.36 21.48 6.79
N TYR A 172 -4.44 20.78 7.45
CA TYR A 172 -3.10 21.25 7.83
C TYR A 172 -2.11 21.29 6.65
N ALA A 173 -2.47 20.78 5.48
CA ALA A 173 -1.60 20.76 4.29
C ALA A 173 -1.22 22.16 3.78
N ALA A 174 -1.97 23.19 4.16
CA ALA A 174 -1.64 24.60 3.89
C ALA A 174 -0.77 25.24 4.99
N GLU A 175 -0.61 24.57 6.12
CA GLU A 175 -0.02 25.13 7.34
C GLU A 175 1.41 24.65 7.58
N ILE A 176 1.65 23.34 7.36
CA ILE A 176 2.96 22.71 7.52
C ILE A 176 3.24 21.74 6.38
N PRO A 177 4.53 21.40 6.12
CA PRO A 177 4.90 20.36 5.18
C PRO A 177 4.11 19.06 5.39
N THR A 178 3.47 18.58 4.32
CA THR A 178 2.56 17.43 4.41
C THR A 178 2.85 16.44 3.30
N VAL A 179 3.20 15.21 3.69
CA VAL A 179 3.47 14.10 2.77
C VAL A 179 2.38 13.06 2.89
N PHE A 180 1.69 12.78 1.79
CA PHE A 180 0.72 11.69 1.71
C PHE A 180 1.32 10.50 0.97
N VAL A 181 1.31 9.35 1.62
CA VAL A 181 1.82 8.07 1.11
C VAL A 181 0.66 7.09 0.95
N SER A 182 0.41 6.67 -0.29
CA SER A 182 -0.52 5.58 -0.57
C SER A 182 0.21 4.23 -0.57
N LEU A 183 -0.24 3.32 0.29
CA LEU A 183 0.34 1.97 0.44
C LEU A 183 -0.36 0.92 -0.43
N ASN A 184 -1.35 1.31 -1.25
CA ASN A 184 -2.06 0.37 -2.12
C ASN A 184 -2.53 1.04 -3.42
N TYR A 185 -3.71 1.67 -3.42
CA TYR A 185 -4.28 2.27 -4.63
C TYR A 185 -3.49 3.48 -5.13
N THR A 186 -3.36 3.62 -6.44
CA THR A 186 -2.52 4.66 -7.07
C THR A 186 -3.23 5.98 -7.29
N ASN A 187 -4.53 6.05 -6.97
CA ASN A 187 -5.42 7.14 -7.31
C ASN A 187 -6.03 7.86 -6.10
N HIS A 188 -5.50 7.64 -4.89
CA HIS A 188 -5.99 8.33 -3.68
C HIS A 188 -5.92 9.85 -3.77
N TYR A 189 -5.09 10.41 -4.67
CA TYR A 189 -4.96 11.85 -4.84
C TYR A 189 -6.30 12.56 -5.10
N ILE A 190 -7.25 11.90 -5.77
CA ILE A 190 -8.59 12.45 -6.03
C ILE A 190 -9.36 12.81 -4.75
N ASP A 191 -9.04 12.17 -3.63
CA ASP A 191 -9.65 12.43 -2.31
C ASP A 191 -8.87 13.45 -1.48
N VAL A 192 -7.62 13.75 -1.86
CA VAL A 192 -6.72 14.66 -1.13
C VAL A 192 -6.02 15.69 -2.04
N PRO A 193 -6.75 16.40 -2.93
CA PRO A 193 -6.13 17.32 -3.89
C PRO A 193 -5.45 18.53 -3.24
N MET A 194 -5.71 18.80 -1.96
CA MET A 194 -5.03 19.86 -1.21
C MET A 194 -3.58 19.51 -0.87
N VAL A 195 -3.19 18.23 -0.85
CA VAL A 195 -1.84 17.80 -0.49
C VAL A 195 -0.85 18.13 -1.62
N LYS A 196 0.33 18.65 -1.24
CA LYS A 196 1.35 19.13 -2.16
C LYS A 196 2.46 18.13 -2.43
N THR A 197 2.65 17.14 -1.55
CA THR A 197 3.55 16.00 -1.75
C THR A 197 2.77 14.68 -1.69
N PHE A 198 2.76 13.92 -2.79
CA PHE A 198 2.05 12.63 -2.88
C PHE A 198 2.94 11.53 -3.45
N ILE A 199 2.98 10.40 -2.75
CA ILE A 199 3.81 9.23 -3.06
C ILE A 199 2.93 7.99 -3.16
N ASN A 200 3.14 7.19 -4.20
CA ASN A 200 2.61 5.84 -4.32
C ASN A 200 3.70 4.82 -3.95
N ALA A 201 3.48 4.07 -2.87
CA ALA A 201 4.42 3.08 -2.34
C ALA A 201 3.98 1.63 -2.58
N HIS A 202 2.71 1.40 -2.93
CA HIS A 202 2.16 0.12 -3.42
C HIS A 202 2.21 -1.10 -2.47
N GLY A 203 2.67 -0.95 -1.23
CA GLY A 203 2.56 -2.00 -0.22
C GLY A 203 2.76 -1.49 1.20
N ASN A 204 2.28 -2.24 2.20
CA ASN A 204 2.42 -1.95 3.63
C ASN A 204 3.44 -2.85 4.35
N THR A 205 4.37 -3.44 3.60
CA THR A 205 5.43 -4.27 4.17
C THR A 205 6.48 -3.38 4.85
N GLY A 206 7.22 -3.94 5.81
CA GLY A 206 8.27 -3.19 6.51
C GLY A 206 9.32 -2.62 5.56
N GLU A 207 9.71 -3.40 4.54
CA GLU A 207 10.69 -2.97 3.53
C GLU A 207 10.20 -1.75 2.72
N VAL A 208 8.95 -1.77 2.26
CA VAL A 208 8.38 -0.65 1.48
C VAL A 208 8.24 0.60 2.34
N ILE A 209 7.75 0.46 3.58
CA ILE A 209 7.60 1.59 4.51
C ILE A 209 8.97 2.21 4.82
N LYS A 210 9.96 1.39 5.18
CA LYS A 210 11.33 1.83 5.45
C LYS A 210 11.91 2.60 4.26
N GLN A 211 11.89 2.01 3.07
CA GLN A 211 12.46 2.67 1.88
C GLN A 211 11.68 3.93 1.50
N THR A 212 10.36 3.97 1.72
CA THR A 212 9.58 5.20 1.49
C THR A 212 10.03 6.33 2.41
N ILE A 213 10.25 6.04 3.69
CA ILE A 213 10.78 7.01 4.66
C ILE A 213 12.20 7.44 4.26
N GLU A 214 13.07 6.52 3.85
CA GLU A 214 14.42 6.84 3.37
C GLU A 214 14.40 7.76 2.14
N LYS A 215 13.47 7.55 1.19
CA LYS A 215 13.29 8.42 0.02
C LYS A 215 12.73 9.79 0.39
N ILE A 216 11.78 9.87 1.34
CA ILE A 216 11.29 11.13 1.92
C ILE A 216 12.43 11.93 2.56
N MET A 217 13.37 11.25 3.22
CA MET A 217 14.56 11.86 3.81
C MET A 217 15.67 12.20 2.80
N GLY A 218 15.48 11.88 1.51
CA GLY A 218 16.48 12.11 0.47
C GLY A 218 17.69 11.17 0.53
N LYS A 219 17.62 10.04 1.26
CA LYS A 219 18.69 9.03 1.31
C LYS A 219 18.76 8.17 0.04
N SER A 220 17.67 8.14 -0.72
CA SER A 220 17.55 7.41 -1.98
C SER A 220 16.58 8.17 -2.91
N GLU A 221 16.82 8.10 -4.21
CA GLU A 221 15.97 8.76 -5.21
C GLU A 221 14.69 7.97 -5.48
N PHE A 222 13.62 8.66 -5.89
CA PHE A 222 12.42 8.00 -6.39
C PHE A 222 12.67 7.46 -7.81
N LYS A 223 12.41 6.16 -8.02
CA LYS A 223 12.68 5.47 -9.31
C LYS A 223 11.41 4.98 -10.00
N GLY A 224 10.29 4.96 -9.27
CA GLY A 224 9.02 4.55 -9.82
C GLY A 224 8.45 5.57 -10.80
N ALA A 225 7.60 5.09 -11.70
CA ALA A 225 6.92 5.90 -12.70
C ALA A 225 5.42 5.64 -12.63
N TYR A 226 4.63 6.68 -12.93
CA TYR A 226 3.17 6.59 -12.98
C TYR A 226 2.65 6.90 -14.39
N ASN A 227 1.41 6.49 -14.64
CA ASN A 227 0.66 6.92 -15.82
C ASN A 227 -0.38 7.99 -15.45
N GLU A 228 -0.98 8.63 -16.45
CA GLU A 228 -1.95 9.72 -16.27
C GLU A 228 -3.18 9.36 -15.42
N ASN A 229 -3.46 8.07 -15.18
CA ASN A 229 -4.61 7.65 -14.39
C ASN A 229 -4.51 8.06 -12.92
N VAL A 230 -3.30 8.33 -12.40
CA VAL A 230 -3.13 8.83 -11.02
C VAL A 230 -3.86 10.15 -10.79
N TRP A 231 -4.08 10.93 -11.85
CA TRP A 231 -4.81 12.19 -11.82
C TRP A 231 -6.32 12.02 -12.01
N CYS A 232 -6.80 10.84 -12.40
CA CYS A 232 -8.23 10.54 -12.61
C CYS A 232 -8.98 11.57 -13.49
N ASN A 233 -8.28 12.20 -14.43
CA ASN A 233 -8.80 13.29 -15.27
C ASN A 233 -9.41 14.47 -14.49
N THR A 234 -9.01 14.70 -13.23
CA THR A 234 -9.47 15.85 -12.45
C THR A 234 -8.48 17.02 -12.54
N TRP A 235 -9.01 18.22 -12.77
CA TRP A 235 -8.20 19.42 -12.95
C TRP A 235 -7.52 19.87 -11.65
N GLU A 236 -8.17 19.64 -10.51
CA GLU A 236 -7.61 19.89 -9.17
C GLU A 236 -6.35 19.07 -8.91
N ALA A 237 -6.29 17.87 -9.50
CA ALA A 237 -5.18 16.96 -9.26
C ALA A 237 -3.84 17.46 -9.82
N ARG A 238 -3.90 18.22 -10.92
CA ARG A 238 -2.76 18.70 -11.70
C ARG A 238 -2.17 20.04 -11.24
N ARG A 239 -2.75 20.70 -10.23
CA ARG A 239 -2.34 22.06 -9.77
C ARG A 239 -1.37 22.09 -8.61
#